data_AF-A0A3B9Z412-F1
#
_entry.id   AF-A0A3B9Z412-F1
#
_cell.length_a   1.000
_cell.length_b   1.000
_cell.length_c   1.000
_cell.angle_alpha   90.00
_cell.angle_beta   90.00
_cell.angle_gamma   90.00
#
_symmetry.space_group_name_H-M   'P 1'
#
loop_
_entity.id
_entity.type
_entity.pdbx_description
1 polymer ?
#
loop_
_entity_poly.entity_id
_entity_poly.type
_entity_poly.pdbx_seq_one_letter_code
_entity_poly.pdbx_strand_id
1 'polypeptide(L)'
;RQAVEAVDRAVGEVVRAARRNGRVVLVTSDHGNAEVMIDPETGGSFTAHTTNPVPLYLIGAPKDARLVPHGQLSRVAPTILRLMGISVPAEMTSPDLFVPPPVLD
;
A
#
# COMPACT_ATOMS: atom_id res chain seq x y z
N ARG A 1 -0.46 17.15 11.40
CA ARG A 1 1.00 16.87 11.55
C ARG A 1 1.31 15.89 12.69
N GLN A 2 1.07 16.21 13.96
CA GLN A 2 1.43 15.32 15.10
C GLN A 2 0.85 13.91 14.99
N ALA A 3 -0.38 13.76 14.47
CA ALA A 3 -0.98 12.46 14.20
C ALA A 3 -0.13 11.61 13.22
N VAL A 4 0.31 12.20 12.11
CA VAL A 4 1.16 11.53 11.11
C VAL A 4 2.51 11.13 11.72
N GLU A 5 3.13 12.00 12.51
CA GLU A 5 4.40 11.71 13.20
C GLU A 5 4.27 10.57 14.22
N ALA A 6 3.12 10.47 14.89
CA ALA A 6 2.84 9.36 15.81
C ALA A 6 2.66 8.04 15.05
N VAL A 7 1.92 8.05 13.93
CA VAL A 7 1.74 6.88 13.07
C VAL A 7 3.06 6.43 12.46
N ASP A 8 3.91 7.35 11.99
CA ASP A 8 5.24 7.04 11.46
C ASP A 8 6.10 6.26 12.46
N ARG A 9 6.15 6.72 13.72
CA ARG A 9 6.86 5.99 14.79
C ARG A 9 6.32 4.58 14.98
N ALA A 10 5.00 4.42 15.06
CA ALA A 10 4.35 3.13 15.25
C ALA A 10 4.57 2.17 14.07
N VAL A 11 4.41 2.65 12.83
CA VAL A 11 4.70 1.88 11.62
C VAL A 11 6.16 1.46 11.61
N GLY A 12 7.08 2.34 11.99
CA GLY A 12 8.50 2.02 12.10
C GLY A 12 8.78 0.88 13.08
N GLU A 13 8.10 0.84 14.23
CA GLU A 13 8.22 -0.25 15.21
C GLU A 13 7.74 -1.59 14.64
N VAL A 14 6.57 -1.60 14.01
CA VAL A 14 5.98 -2.79 13.37
C VAL A 14 6.88 -3.31 12.25
N VAL A 15 7.32 -2.43 11.35
CA VAL A 15 8.20 -2.81 10.23
C VAL A 15 9.53 -3.37 10.74
N ARG A 16 10.14 -2.74 11.76
CA ARG A 16 11.37 -3.27 12.39
C ARG A 16 11.16 -4.66 12.98
N ALA A 17 10.06 -4.88 13.70
CA ALA A 17 9.73 -6.18 14.28
C ALA A 17 9.50 -7.24 13.19
N ALA A 18 8.74 -6.91 12.13
CA ALA A 18 8.48 -7.80 11.01
C ALA A 18 9.77 -8.21 10.29
N ARG A 19 10.66 -7.24 9.99
CA ARG A 19 11.94 -7.51 9.33
C ARG A 19 12.87 -8.41 10.13
N ARG A 20 12.95 -8.22 11.46
CA ARG A 20 13.74 -9.12 12.34
C ARG A 20 13.27 -10.57 12.31
N ASN A 21 12.00 -10.79 11.97
CA ASN A 21 11.38 -12.11 11.89
C ASN A 21 11.21 -12.61 10.45
N GLY A 22 11.95 -12.03 9.49
CA GLY A 22 11.92 -12.46 8.09
C GLY A 22 10.55 -12.32 7.41
N ARG A 23 9.72 -11.37 7.86
CA ARG A 23 8.38 -11.13 7.30
C ARG A 23 8.42 -10.05 6.22
N VAL A 24 7.53 -10.19 5.24
CA VAL A 24 7.20 -9.16 4.25
C VAL A 24 6.09 -8.26 4.81
N VAL A 25 6.18 -6.96 4.57
CA VAL A 25 5.16 -5.99 5.00
C VAL A 25 4.68 -5.19 3.79
N LEU A 26 3.36 -5.03 3.68
CA LEU A 26 2.72 -4.07 2.79
C LEU A 26 2.20 -2.91 3.64
N VAL A 27 2.59 -1.67 3.32
CA VAL A 27 2.07 -0.45 3.98
C VAL A 27 1.33 0.37 2.95
N THR A 28 0.08 0.72 3.23
CA THR A 28 -0.80 1.50 2.34
C THR A 28 -1.85 2.27 3.14
N SER A 29 -2.75 2.96 2.45
CA SER A 29 -3.91 3.67 3.00
C SER A 29 -5.16 3.29 2.22
N ASP A 30 -6.34 3.51 2.78
CA ASP A 30 -7.64 3.34 2.11
C ASP A 30 -8.03 4.57 1.28
N HIS A 31 -7.63 5.76 1.71
CA HIS A 31 -7.81 7.01 0.97
C HIS A 31 -6.80 8.08 1.41
N GLY A 32 -6.90 9.27 0.81
CA GLY A 32 -6.22 10.49 1.26
C GLY A 32 -7.10 11.34 2.19
N ASN A 33 -6.45 12.20 2.99
CA ASN A 33 -7.06 13.18 3.88
C ASN A 33 -5.96 14.14 4.38
N ALA A 34 -5.05 13.64 5.20
CA ALA A 34 -4.10 14.45 5.98
C ALA A 34 -3.09 15.25 5.14
N GLU A 35 -2.97 14.96 3.85
CA GLU A 35 -2.13 15.68 2.91
C GLU A 35 -2.75 16.99 2.40
N VAL A 36 -4.07 17.18 2.54
CA VAL A 36 -4.77 18.44 2.25
C VAL A 36 -5.61 18.84 3.46
N MET A 37 -5.09 19.77 4.26
CA MET A 37 -5.77 20.26 5.47
C MET A 37 -6.35 21.67 5.34
N ILE A 38 -5.95 22.39 4.29
CA ILE A 38 -6.40 23.75 3.98
C ILE A 38 -7.06 23.71 2.62
N ASP A 39 -8.28 24.22 2.55
CA ASP A 39 -9.04 24.29 1.32
C ASP A 39 -8.38 25.32 0.37
N PRO A 40 -8.01 24.92 -0.86
CA PRO A 40 -7.26 25.78 -1.76
C PRO A 40 -8.08 26.93 -2.34
N GLU A 41 -9.41 26.84 -2.32
CA GLU A 41 -10.32 27.86 -2.86
C GLU A 41 -10.67 28.90 -1.80
N THR A 42 -10.94 28.45 -0.57
CA THR A 42 -11.43 29.31 0.52
C THR A 42 -10.35 29.70 1.53
N GLY A 43 -9.23 28.98 1.58
CA GLY A 43 -8.19 29.12 2.62
C GLY A 43 -8.62 28.62 4.00
N GLY A 44 -9.84 28.06 4.13
CA GLY A 44 -10.39 27.53 5.37
C GLY A 44 -9.89 26.11 5.68
N SER A 45 -10.44 25.51 6.74
CA SER A 45 -10.14 24.12 7.09
C SER A 45 -10.78 23.14 6.09
N PHE A 46 -9.99 22.20 5.58
CA PHE A 46 -10.47 21.09 4.78
C PHE A 46 -10.63 19.84 5.66
N THR A 47 -11.85 19.31 5.76
CA THR A 47 -12.18 18.20 6.69
C THR A 47 -12.65 16.93 5.99
N ALA A 48 -12.66 16.92 4.67
CA ALA A 48 -13.12 15.78 3.86
C ALA A 48 -11.95 14.88 3.44
N HIS A 49 -12.27 13.74 2.81
CA HIS A 49 -11.28 12.92 2.11
C HIS A 49 -10.81 13.62 0.84
N THR A 50 -9.66 13.19 0.32
CA THR A 50 -9.21 13.56 -1.02
C THR A 50 -9.34 12.37 -1.98
N THR A 51 -9.22 12.66 -3.27
CA THR A 51 -9.14 11.64 -4.34
C THR A 51 -7.70 11.38 -4.78
N ASN A 52 -6.71 11.79 -3.98
CA ASN A 52 -5.31 11.54 -4.30
C ASN A 52 -5.01 10.03 -4.24
N PRO A 53 -4.11 9.53 -5.11
CA PRO A 53 -3.68 8.13 -5.03
C PRO A 53 -2.96 7.87 -3.70
N VAL A 54 -3.15 6.67 -3.16
CA VAL A 54 -2.49 6.22 -1.92
C VAL A 54 -1.19 5.48 -2.21
N PRO A 55 -0.17 5.58 -1.34
CA PRO A 55 1.06 4.84 -1.53
C PRO A 55 0.87 3.34 -1.26
N LEU A 56 1.69 2.51 -1.87
CA LEU A 56 1.85 1.10 -1.49
C LEU A 56 3.34 0.79 -1.40
N TYR A 57 3.81 0.49 -0.19
CA TYR A 57 5.18 0.09 0.07
C TYR A 57 5.27 -1.42 0.28
N LEU A 58 6.11 -2.09 -0.50
CA LEU A 58 6.48 -3.49 -0.30
C LEU A 58 7.84 -3.57 0.38
N ILE A 59 7.87 -4.08 1.61
CA ILE A 59 9.05 -4.08 2.47
C ILE A 59 9.45 -5.51 2.82
N GLY A 60 10.73 -5.84 2.68
CA GLY A 60 11.26 -7.16 3.02
C GLY A 60 11.02 -8.26 1.99
N ALA A 61 10.48 -7.92 0.82
CA ALA A 61 10.34 -8.83 -0.32
C ALA A 61 11.69 -9.11 -1.04
N PRO A 62 11.78 -10.16 -1.87
CA PRO A 62 12.93 -10.41 -2.74
C PRO A 62 13.33 -9.19 -3.57
N LYS A 63 14.63 -9.03 -3.87
CA LYS A 63 15.17 -7.84 -4.54
C LYS A 63 14.65 -7.62 -5.96
N ASP A 64 14.22 -8.69 -6.61
CA ASP A 64 13.64 -8.75 -7.94
C ASP A 64 12.12 -8.57 -7.95
N ALA A 65 11.47 -8.55 -6.77
CA ALA A 65 10.06 -8.21 -6.67
C ALA A 65 9.80 -6.81 -7.25
N ARG A 66 8.90 -6.75 -8.23
CA ARG A 66 8.46 -5.50 -8.86
C ARG A 66 6.95 -5.45 -8.81
N LEU A 67 6.42 -4.30 -8.38
CA LEU A 67 5.00 -3.99 -8.48
C LEU A 67 4.74 -3.14 -9.73
N VAL A 68 3.54 -3.26 -10.28
CA VAL A 68 3.06 -2.33 -11.32
C VAL A 68 3.03 -0.89 -10.79
N PRO A 69 3.25 0.12 -11.63
CA PRO A 69 3.33 1.52 -11.19
C PRO A 69 2.00 2.09 -10.70
N HIS A 70 0.87 1.54 -11.18
CA HIS A 70 -0.48 1.96 -10.81
C HIS A 70 -1.37 0.75 -10.55
N GLY A 71 -2.28 0.89 -9.59
CA GLY A 71 -3.18 -0.18 -9.17
C GLY A 71 -4.42 0.35 -8.47
N GLN A 72 -5.19 -0.58 -7.90
CA GLN A 72 -6.42 -0.31 -7.16
C GLN A 72 -6.41 -1.10 -5.86
N LEU A 73 -7.17 -0.67 -4.86
CA LEU A 73 -7.22 -1.31 -3.54
C LEU A 73 -7.66 -2.78 -3.60
N SER A 74 -8.54 -3.14 -4.53
CA SER A 74 -8.99 -4.52 -4.75
C SER A 74 -7.84 -5.50 -5.06
N ARG A 75 -6.69 -5.00 -5.55
CA ARG A 75 -5.50 -5.80 -5.88
C ARG A 75 -4.61 -6.08 -4.66
N VAL A 76 -4.83 -5.42 -3.53
CA VAL A 76 -4.01 -5.60 -2.31
C VAL A 76 -4.18 -7.01 -1.73
N ALA A 77 -5.42 -7.48 -1.58
CA ALA A 77 -5.68 -8.82 -1.02
C ALA A 77 -5.11 -9.96 -1.90
N PRO A 78 -5.31 -10.00 -3.23
CA PRO A 78 -4.64 -10.95 -4.11
C PRO A 78 -3.11 -10.90 -4.02
N THR A 79 -2.53 -9.71 -3.84
CA THR A 79 -1.07 -9.54 -3.65
C THR A 79 -0.58 -10.18 -2.35
N ILE A 80 -1.34 -10.04 -1.26
CA ILE A 80 -1.04 -10.71 0.02
C ILE A 80 -1.12 -12.23 -0.13
N LEU A 81 -2.17 -12.76 -0.77
CA LEU A 81 -2.32 -14.20 -0.98
C LEU A 81 -1.15 -14.80 -1.78
N ARG A 82 -0.73 -14.11 -2.85
CA ARG A 82 0.45 -14.52 -3.64
C ARG A 82 1.72 -14.54 -2.79
N LEU A 83 1.96 -13.53 -1.96
CA LEU A 83 3.10 -13.50 -1.04
C LEU A 83 3.07 -14.64 -0.01
N MET A 84 1.89 -15.10 0.38
CA MET A 84 1.69 -16.22 1.29
C MET A 84 1.74 -17.59 0.61
N GLY A 85 1.80 -17.65 -0.73
CA GLY A 85 1.69 -18.90 -1.49
C GLY A 85 0.29 -19.52 -1.43
N ILE A 86 -0.74 -18.72 -1.18
CA ILE A 86 -2.15 -19.15 -1.13
C ILE A 86 -2.81 -18.87 -2.48
N SER A 87 -3.60 -19.81 -2.99
CA SER A 87 -4.37 -19.63 -4.22
C SER A 87 -5.39 -18.51 -4.08
N VAL A 88 -5.46 -17.63 -5.07
CA VAL A 88 -6.47 -16.57 -5.13
C VAL A 88 -7.83 -17.18 -5.50
N PRO A 89 -8.90 -16.94 -4.69
CA PRO A 89 -10.22 -17.47 -4.99
C PRO A 89 -10.85 -16.77 -6.20
N ALA A 90 -11.79 -17.44 -6.88
CA ALA A 90 -12.39 -16.95 -8.12
C ALA A 90 -13.19 -15.64 -7.94
N GLU A 91 -13.71 -15.40 -6.74
CA GLU A 91 -14.44 -14.19 -6.37
C GLU A 91 -13.54 -12.94 -6.32
N MET A 92 -12.22 -13.11 -6.13
CA MET A 92 -11.24 -12.03 -6.23
C MET A 92 -10.83 -11.82 -7.69
N THR A 93 -11.65 -11.06 -8.42
CA THR A 93 -11.49 -10.85 -9.87
C THR A 93 -10.33 -9.92 -10.26
N SER A 94 -9.80 -9.15 -9.31
CA SER A 94 -8.67 -8.26 -9.55
C SER A 94 -7.34 -9.01 -9.47
N PRO A 95 -6.39 -8.82 -10.41
CA PRO A 95 -5.09 -9.48 -10.35
C PRO A 95 -4.21 -8.88 -9.24
N ASP A 96 -3.23 -9.65 -8.78
CA ASP A 96 -2.20 -9.13 -7.87
C ASP A 96 -1.37 -7.99 -8.50
N LEU A 97 -0.59 -7.28 -7.68
CA LEU A 97 0.16 -6.09 -8.09
C LEU A 97 1.56 -6.38 -8.63
N PHE A 98 2.02 -7.63 -8.70
CA PHE A 98 3.34 -7.93 -9.24
C PHE A 98 3.37 -7.76 -10.76
N VAL A 99 4.51 -7.32 -11.28
CA VAL A 99 4.75 -7.26 -12.73
C VAL A 99 4.68 -8.70 -13.28
N PRO A 100 3.88 -8.96 -14.33
CA PRO A 100 3.84 -10.26 -14.98
C PRO A 100 5.23 -10.64 -15.52
N PRO A 101 5.59 -11.93 -15.56
CA PRO A 101 6.77 -12.34 -16.30
C PRO A 101 6.64 -11.89 -17.76
N PRO A 102 7.76 -11.55 -18.43
CA PRO A 102 7.73 -11.24 -19.84
C PRO A 102 7.10 -12.41 -20.61
N VAL A 103 6.18 -12.10 -21.52
CA VAL A 103 5.68 -13.09 -22.48
C VAL A 103 6.83 -13.35 -23.44
N LEU A 104 7.39 -14.57 -23.39
CA LEU A 104 8.31 -15.04 -24.41
C LEU A 104 7.49 -15.35 -25.66
N ASP A 105 7.80 -14.64 -26.73
CA ASP A 105 7.32 -14.86 -28.09
C ASP A 105 7.94 -16.10 -28.76
#